data_AF-X0XEW1-F1
#
_entry.id   AF-X0XEW1-F1
#
_cell.length_a   1.000
_cell.length_b   1.000
_cell.length_c   1.000
_cell.angle_alpha   90.00
_cell.angle_beta   90.00
_cell.angle_gamma   90.00
#
_symmetry.space_group_name_H-M   'P 1'
#
loop_
_entity.id
_entity.type
_entity.pdbx_description
1 polymer ?
#
loop_
_entity_poly.entity_id
_entity_poly.type
_entity_poly.pdbx_seq_one_letter_code
_entity_poly.pdbx_strand_id
1 'polypeptide(L)'
;GKRLPAKAKIGISGCPFSCGEGYVRDFGAFGKKSGWTVIFGGNAGGKPRIGDVIAKGLNSEEVIDLAKKCFEYYGTNGKKKERTARFIERIGIDKFKEAVV
;
A
#
# COMPACT_ATOMS: atom_id res chain seq x y z
N GLY A 1 -1.79 18.30 4.16
CA GLY A 1 -1.93 16.85 3.91
C GLY A 1 -3.30 16.38 4.39
N LYS A 2 -3.93 15.44 3.67
CA LYS A 2 -5.25 14.88 4.02
C LYS A 2 -5.15 14.05 5.31
N ARG A 3 -6.14 14.13 6.19
CA ARG A 3 -6.17 13.31 7.41
C ARG A 3 -6.56 11.88 7.04
N LEU A 4 -5.69 10.91 7.37
CA LEU A 4 -5.98 9.50 7.17
C LEU A 4 -6.85 8.94 8.32
N PRO A 5 -7.67 7.90 8.06
CA PRO A 5 -8.53 7.30 9.09
C PRO A 5 -7.77 6.69 10.28
N ALA A 6 -6.54 6.24 10.04
CA ALA A 6 -5.61 5.72 11.05
C ALA A 6 -4.16 5.94 10.61
N LYS A 7 -3.20 5.63 11.50
CA LYS A 7 -1.76 5.69 11.18
C LYS A 7 -1.42 4.80 9.98
N ALA A 8 -0.54 5.29 9.12
CA ALA A 8 0.01 4.56 7.98
C ALA A 8 1.53 4.43 8.15
N LYS A 9 2.06 3.24 7.84
CA LYS A 9 3.49 2.95 7.80
C LYS A 9 3.88 2.64 6.36
N ILE A 10 5.06 3.11 5.94
CA ILE A 10 5.59 2.92 4.59
C ILE A 10 6.90 2.16 4.69
N GLY A 11 7.12 1.18 3.80
CA GLY A 11 8.34 0.39 3.73
C GLY A 11 8.86 0.32 2.30
N ILE A 12 10.06 0.85 2.07
CA ILE A 12 10.68 0.87 0.74
C ILE A 12 11.94 0.03 0.79
N SER A 13 12.19 -0.76 -0.25
CA SER A 13 13.42 -1.53 -0.41
C SER A 13 13.89 -1.40 -1.85
N GLY A 14 15.16 -1.04 -2.06
CA GLY A 14 15.74 -0.95 -3.41
C GLY A 14 15.94 -2.30 -4.11
N CYS A 15 15.66 -3.40 -3.41
CA CYS A 15 15.79 -4.77 -3.88
C CYS A 15 14.59 -5.62 -3.42
N PRO A 16 14.38 -6.82 -3.98
CA PRO A 16 13.22 -7.66 -3.64
C PRO A 16 13.29 -8.30 -2.24
N PHE A 17 14.41 -8.20 -1.52
CA PHE A 17 14.60 -8.87 -0.23
C PHE A 17 13.86 -8.25 0.95
N SER A 18 13.15 -7.14 0.74
CA SER A 18 12.22 -6.58 1.74
C SER A 18 12.83 -6.22 3.11
N CYS A 19 14.09 -5.74 3.15
CA CYS A 19 14.70 -5.22 4.37
C CYS A 19 13.88 -4.07 5.02
N GLY A 20 13.12 -3.32 4.20
CA GLY A 20 12.18 -2.29 4.67
C GLY A 20 10.81 -2.81 5.11
N GLU A 21 10.63 -4.13 5.16
CA GLU A 21 9.42 -4.83 5.61
C GLU A 21 8.14 -4.46 4.84
N GLY A 22 8.25 -4.05 3.56
CA GLY A 22 7.14 -3.47 2.79
C GLY A 22 5.88 -4.35 2.69
N TYR A 23 6.01 -5.68 2.78
CA TYR A 23 4.88 -6.61 2.75
C TYR A 23 3.94 -6.48 3.94
N VAL A 24 4.42 -5.99 5.09
CA VAL A 24 3.64 -5.83 6.32
C VAL A 24 3.43 -4.36 6.72
N ARG A 25 3.75 -3.45 5.79
CA ARG A 25 3.45 -2.02 5.90
C ARG A 25 2.14 -1.69 5.20
N ASP A 26 1.55 -0.54 5.56
CA ASP A 26 0.33 -0.07 4.91
C ASP A 26 0.58 0.18 3.40
N PHE A 27 1.79 0.66 3.05
CA PHE A 27 2.30 0.75 1.68
C PHE A 27 3.73 0.20 1.60
N GLY A 28 4.00 -0.60 0.58
CA GLY A 28 5.30 -1.21 0.30
C GLY A 28 5.77 -0.95 -1.14
N ALA A 29 7.05 -0.70 -1.35
CA ALA A 29 7.65 -0.63 -2.68
C ALA A 29 8.99 -1.37 -2.76
N PHE A 30 9.18 -2.14 -3.83
CA PHE A 30 10.36 -2.99 -4.03
C PHE A 30 10.99 -2.73 -5.40
N GLY A 31 12.24 -2.31 -5.40
CA GLY A 31 13.03 -2.12 -6.61
C GLY A 31 13.42 -3.45 -7.25
N LYS A 32 13.30 -3.53 -8.57
CA LYS A 32 13.82 -4.61 -9.43
C LYS A 32 14.44 -3.99 -10.67
N LYS A 33 15.21 -4.78 -11.41
CA LYS A 33 15.77 -4.36 -12.72
C LYS A 33 14.68 -3.94 -13.70
N SER A 34 13.49 -4.55 -13.61
CA SER A 34 12.34 -4.26 -14.46
C SER A 34 11.44 -3.13 -13.91
N GLY A 35 11.91 -2.32 -12.97
CA GLY A 35 11.11 -1.31 -12.28
C GLY A 35 10.59 -1.75 -10.91
N TRP A 36 9.64 -0.99 -10.36
CA TRP A 36 9.15 -1.13 -9.00
C TRP A 36 7.92 -2.05 -8.92
N THR A 37 7.82 -2.80 -7.82
CA THR A 37 6.60 -3.52 -7.42
C THR A 37 5.99 -2.82 -6.21
N VAL A 38 4.70 -2.50 -6.26
CA VAL A 38 3.99 -1.80 -5.20
C VAL A 38 3.00 -2.73 -4.51
N ILE A 39 2.96 -2.63 -3.18
CA ILE A 39 2.11 -3.42 -2.28
C ILE A 39 1.28 -2.48 -1.40
N PHE A 40 0.04 -2.86 -1.11
CA PHE A 40 -0.81 -2.09 -0.22
C PHE A 40 -1.63 -2.97 0.74
N GLY A 41 -1.96 -2.44 1.91
CA GLY A 41 -2.84 -3.10 2.88
C GLY A 41 -2.14 -4.12 3.79
N GLY A 42 -0.82 -4.03 3.98
CA GLY A 42 -0.10 -4.85 4.97
C GLY A 42 -0.30 -4.34 6.40
N ASN A 43 -0.10 -5.20 7.39
CA ASN A 43 -0.11 -4.82 8.80
C ASN A 43 0.74 -5.75 9.66
N ALA A 44 1.75 -5.19 10.35
CA ALA A 44 2.56 -5.88 11.37
C ALA A 44 2.01 -5.73 12.82
N GLY A 45 0.70 -5.47 12.98
CA GLY A 45 0.08 -5.30 14.30
C GLY A 45 -0.53 -6.59 14.85
N GLY A 46 -1.31 -6.50 15.93
CA GLY A 46 -1.89 -7.66 16.62
C GLY A 46 -2.78 -8.59 15.79
N LYS A 47 -3.32 -8.13 14.66
CA LYS A 47 -3.91 -8.97 13.61
C LYS A 47 -3.09 -8.81 12.33
N PRO A 48 -2.02 -9.59 12.13
CA PRO A 48 -1.08 -9.41 11.04
C PRO A 48 -1.75 -9.66 9.68
N ARG A 49 -1.24 -9.02 8.64
CA ARG A 49 -1.68 -9.20 7.26
C ARG A 49 -0.53 -8.92 6.31
N ILE A 50 -0.33 -9.79 5.32
CA ILE A 50 0.54 -9.52 4.16
C ILE A 50 -0.26 -8.68 3.18
N GLY A 51 0.30 -7.56 2.74
CA GLY A 51 -0.31 -6.68 1.75
C GLY A 51 -0.36 -7.32 0.37
N ASP A 52 -1.24 -6.78 -0.48
CA ASP A 52 -1.45 -7.29 -1.83
C ASP A 52 -0.61 -6.51 -2.84
N VAL A 53 -0.10 -7.20 -3.85
CA VAL A 53 0.56 -6.53 -4.97
C VAL A 53 -0.48 -5.81 -5.81
N ILE A 54 -0.33 -4.48 -5.92
CA ILE A 54 -1.25 -3.62 -6.69
C ILE A 54 -0.72 -3.25 -8.07
N ALA A 55 0.60 -3.11 -8.23
CA ALA A 55 1.23 -2.82 -9.51
C ALA A 55 2.66 -3.37 -9.57
N LYS A 56 3.17 -3.58 -10.79
CA LYS A 56 4.52 -4.05 -11.08
C LYS A 56 5.07 -3.29 -12.28
N GLY A 57 6.39 -3.16 -12.34
CA GLY A 57 7.09 -2.59 -13.49
C GLY A 57 7.05 -1.08 -13.58
N LEU A 58 6.72 -0.40 -12.48
CA LEU A 58 6.59 1.06 -12.45
C LEU A 58 7.96 1.75 -12.45
N ASN A 59 8.04 2.96 -13.00
CA ASN A 59 9.14 3.89 -12.72
C ASN A 59 8.93 4.60 -11.37
N SER A 60 9.89 5.42 -10.94
CA SER A 60 9.87 6.03 -9.60
C SER A 60 8.75 7.07 -9.46
N GLU A 61 8.47 7.84 -10.51
CA GLU A 61 7.41 8.84 -10.55
C GLU A 61 6.03 8.20 -10.45
N GLU A 62 5.81 7.10 -11.19
CA GLU A 62 4.58 6.30 -11.15
C GLU A 62 4.33 5.70 -9.76
N VAL A 63 5.38 5.26 -9.05
CA VAL A 63 5.25 4.78 -7.67
C VAL A 63 4.75 5.88 -6.74
N ILE A 64 5.29 7.10 -6.89
CA ILE A 64 4.89 8.25 -6.07
C ILE A 64 3.43 8.61 -6.35
N ASP A 65 3.02 8.63 -7.62
CA ASP A 65 1.64 8.94 -7.99
C ASP A 65 0.66 7.85 -7.56
N LEU A 66 1.02 6.57 -7.70
CA LEU A 66 0.21 5.47 -7.19
C LEU A 66 0.08 5.53 -5.66
N ALA A 67 1.14 5.90 -4.94
CA ALA A 67 1.07 6.10 -3.48
C ALA A 67 0.07 7.19 -3.11
N LYS A 68 0.08 8.34 -3.83
CA LYS A 68 -0.90 9.42 -3.62
C LYS A 68 -2.33 8.91 -3.85
N LYS A 69 -2.59 8.24 -4.99
CA LYS A 69 -3.92 7.68 -5.32
C LYS A 69 -4.40 6.70 -4.24
N CYS A 70 -3.54 5.80 -3.78
CA CYS A 70 -3.86 4.83 -2.73
C CYS A 70 -4.28 5.51 -1.42
N PHE A 71 -3.48 6.47 -0.94
CA PHE A 71 -3.76 7.15 0.32
C PHE A 71 -4.92 8.15 0.22
N GLU A 72 -5.13 8.75 -0.94
CA GLU A 72 -6.32 9.56 -1.20
C GLU A 72 -7.59 8.72 -1.15
N TYR A 73 -7.62 7.58 -1.86
CA TYR A 73 -8.76 6.69 -1.88
C TYR A 73 -9.07 6.13 -0.49
N TYR A 74 -8.04 5.66 0.23
CA TYR A 74 -8.18 5.22 1.63
C TYR A 74 -8.61 6.37 2.55
N GLY A 75 -8.09 7.58 2.34
CA GLY A 75 -8.47 8.79 3.08
C GLY A 75 -9.95 9.13 2.97
N THR A 76 -10.50 8.99 1.76
CA THR A 76 -11.92 9.28 1.47
C THR A 76 -12.86 8.15 1.92
N ASN A 77 -12.46 6.88 1.75
CA ASN A 77 -13.36 5.74 1.88
C ASN A 77 -13.18 4.90 3.16
N GLY A 78 -12.12 5.17 3.93
CA GLY A 78 -11.81 4.47 5.17
C GLY A 78 -12.65 4.96 6.35
N LYS A 79 -12.98 4.05 7.27
CA LYS A 79 -13.71 4.37 8.50
C LYS A 79 -12.76 4.86 9.59
N LYS A 80 -13.24 5.70 10.51
CA LYS A 80 -12.43 6.21 11.64
C LYS A 80 -11.74 5.06 12.39
N LYS A 81 -10.41 5.18 12.61
CA LYS A 81 -9.54 4.18 13.24
C LYS A 81 -9.40 2.84 12.48
N GLU A 82 -9.88 2.74 11.25
CA GLU A 82 -9.69 1.57 10.39
C GLU A 82 -8.27 1.59 9.80
N ARG A 83 -7.50 0.50 9.90
CA ARG A 83 -6.18 0.37 9.25
C ARG A 83 -6.35 -0.04 7.79
N THR A 84 -5.38 0.29 6.92
CA THR A 84 -5.41 -0.09 5.49
C THR A 84 -5.66 -1.59 5.27
N ALA A 85 -5.06 -2.46 6.08
CA ALA A 85 -5.31 -3.90 6.06
C ALA A 85 -6.79 -4.27 6.24
N ARG A 86 -7.46 -3.63 7.22
CA ARG A 86 -8.89 -3.88 7.51
C ARG A 86 -9.78 -3.23 6.45
N PHE A 87 -9.37 -2.09 5.93
CA PHE A 87 -10.02 -1.42 4.81
C PHE A 87 -10.04 -2.32 3.57
N ILE A 88 -8.89 -2.88 3.16
CA ILE A 88 -8.80 -3.80 2.02
C ILE A 88 -9.60 -5.09 2.25
N GLU A 89 -9.53 -5.68 3.46
CA GLU A 89 -10.38 -6.83 3.83
C GLU A 89 -11.88 -6.53 3.67
N ARG A 90 -12.31 -5.29 3.93
CA ARG A 90 -13.72 -4.87 3.85
C ARG A 90 -14.18 -4.58 2.42
N ILE A 91 -13.37 -3.88 1.61
CA ILE A 91 -13.80 -3.44 0.28
C ILE A 91 -13.43 -4.41 -0.84
N GLY A 92 -12.50 -5.34 -0.57
CA GLY A 92 -11.92 -6.22 -1.58
C GLY A 92 -10.77 -5.55 -2.33
N ILE A 93 -9.72 -6.33 -2.62
CA ILE A 93 -8.53 -5.82 -3.31
C ILE A 93 -8.82 -5.44 -4.77
N ASP A 94 -9.70 -6.17 -5.46
CA ASP A 94 -9.99 -5.92 -6.87
C ASP A 94 -10.66 -4.56 -7.07
N LYS A 95 -11.70 -4.28 -6.27
CA LYS A 95 -12.34 -2.97 -6.21
C LYS A 95 -11.37 -1.84 -5.86
N PHE A 96 -10.39 -2.11 -5.00
CA PHE A 96 -9.37 -1.12 -4.68
C PHE A 96 -8.46 -0.85 -5.88
N LYS A 97 -7.99 -1.89 -6.58
CA LYS A 97 -7.13 -1.75 -7.77
C LYS A 97 -7.82 -0.95 -8.88
N GLU A 98 -9.09 -1.26 -9.17
CA GLU A 98 -9.90 -0.53 -10.17
C GLU A 98 -9.98 0.98 -9.90
N ALA A 99 -9.89 1.39 -8.63
CA ALA A 99 -10.01 2.79 -8.25
C ALA A 99 -8.67 3.56 -8.25
N VAL A 100 -7.53 2.88 -8.23
CA VAL A 100 -6.21 3.53 -7.99
C VAL A 100 -5.17 3.24 -9.06
N VAL A 101 -5.29 2.16 -9.82
CA VAL A 101 -4.39 1.80 -10.93
C VAL A 101 -4.97 2.38 -12.22
#